data_AF-A0A0K2RVG8-F1
#
_entry.id   AF-A0A0K2RVG8-F1
#
_cell.length_a   1.000
_cell.length_b   1.000
_cell.length_c   1.000
_cell.angle_alpha   90.00
_cell.angle_beta   90.00
_cell.angle_gamma   90.00
#
_symmetry.space_group_name_H-M   'P 1'
#
loop_
_entity.id
_entity.type
_entity.pdbx_description
1 polymer ?
#
loop_
_entity_poly.entity_id
_entity_poly.type
_entity_poly.pdbx_seq_one_letter_code
_entity_poly.pdbx_strand_id
1 'polypeptide(L)'
;MAGIHARARPLAQILDSIARQLQLPNPGETWTPETLAKSLKAEQGRPLIVLDALDEADNVRETVGLLRDLANTRNSDGTPACRLLIGTRAGEGWPLIEEWVGTLADRQKTDLEAVPLAILKEDLSTYLVSVLGPGRFTQRIAEGMALRLTQEQGTRRGWGEFLVASLFAVSIRRSGLPKSDDAVDDLLANAPRTLPEVLDLDLAVGDDAILPRAILTCLSWSKGSGTPLRLLRLLTREIFAPGVEATDHDFNRALDQVRFYLRTSTDGNGELLRRPFHQGLTDYLRTGSKTTARDILETLLGDLPTAEGRRLWGIAEPYLTRHALDHAMDADETLRILDDADYVFHADPDSFVAALARLEHVGGKEPGRADQRRRAIAAIYLQSLHLHRQLEPNRRRQILQIDRARFGVREVLDGLSPNRATDTVTWDVDWASGSASSTQLRATITAAGEIAVVVCGTLPDWTPIAVTGGADGTVRLWNLANQAPLSDPLPAHPGGVTAVACATLPDRTPIAVTGGADGAVQLWNLEHQIPIGDRLPAHPAGSQRWHARHRRIGQPSPAAPTAPCGCGT
;
A
#
# COMPACT_ATOMS: atom_id res chain seq x y z
N MET A 1 9.80 -12.40 18.07
CA MET A 1 10.19 -11.61 16.86
C MET A 1 9.02 -11.68 15.91
N ALA A 2 8.73 -10.61 15.18
CA ALA A 2 7.77 -10.65 14.08
C ALA A 2 8.46 -10.23 12.79
N GLY A 3 8.28 -11.00 11.72
CA GLY A 3 8.79 -10.72 10.39
C GLY A 3 7.65 -10.45 9.41
N ILE A 4 7.69 -9.30 8.75
CA ILE A 4 6.64 -8.84 7.84
C ILE A 4 7.32 -8.34 6.57
N HIS A 5 6.74 -8.67 5.42
CA HIS A 5 7.17 -8.12 4.14
C HIS A 5 6.03 -7.29 3.58
N ALA A 6 6.24 -5.99 3.47
CA ALA A 6 5.21 -4.97 3.30
C ALA A 6 4.67 -4.85 1.86
N ARG A 7 5.38 -5.40 0.86
CA ARG A 7 5.01 -5.30 -0.57
C ARG A 7 3.53 -5.55 -0.84
N ALA A 8 2.84 -4.54 -1.38
CA ALA A 8 1.43 -4.53 -1.74
C ALA A 8 0.50 -5.01 -0.60
N ARG A 9 0.90 -4.80 0.66
CA ARG A 9 0.07 -5.08 1.83
C ARG A 9 -0.52 -3.80 2.40
N PRO A 10 -1.82 -3.78 2.68
CA PRO A 10 -2.43 -2.69 3.43
C PRO A 10 -1.97 -2.71 4.89
N LEU A 11 -2.00 -1.55 5.54
CA LEU A 11 -1.52 -1.37 6.92
C LEU A 11 -2.18 -2.34 7.91
N ALA A 12 -3.50 -2.57 7.78
CA ALA A 12 -4.25 -3.49 8.64
C ALA A 12 -3.65 -4.91 8.63
N GLN A 13 -3.26 -5.42 7.45
CA GLN A 13 -2.63 -6.75 7.34
C GLN A 13 -1.22 -6.78 7.94
N ILE A 14 -0.50 -5.65 7.91
CA ILE A 14 0.81 -5.52 8.57
C ILE A 14 0.63 -5.60 10.09
N LEU A 15 -0.31 -4.83 10.65
CA LEU A 15 -0.64 -4.80 12.07
C LEU A 15 -1.09 -6.17 12.59
N ASP A 16 -2.07 -6.80 11.93
CA ASP A 16 -2.54 -8.15 12.24
C ASP A 16 -1.40 -9.17 12.23
N SER A 17 -0.46 -9.02 11.30
CA SER A 17 0.69 -9.91 11.18
C SER A 17 1.68 -9.74 12.32
N ILE A 18 1.96 -8.51 12.74
CA ILE A 18 2.81 -8.24 13.92
C ILE A 18 2.16 -8.84 15.16
N ALA A 19 0.90 -8.48 15.41
CA ALA A 19 0.19 -8.89 16.61
C ALA A 19 0.10 -10.42 16.75
N ARG A 20 -0.29 -11.11 15.68
CA ARG A 20 -0.38 -12.57 15.65
C ARG A 20 0.97 -13.26 15.88
N GLN A 21 2.05 -12.74 15.29
CA GLN A 21 3.38 -13.34 15.45
C GLN A 21 3.99 -13.08 16.83
N LEU A 22 3.68 -11.93 17.43
CA LEU A 22 4.06 -11.61 18.80
C LEU A 22 3.09 -12.17 19.84
N GLN A 23 2.01 -12.86 19.41
CA GLN A 23 0.98 -13.43 20.29
C GLN A 23 0.34 -12.40 21.22
N LEU A 24 0.19 -11.17 20.73
CA LEU A 24 -0.37 -10.09 21.53
C LEU A 24 -1.84 -10.39 21.87
N PRO A 25 -2.31 -10.02 23.08
CA PRO A 25 -3.69 -10.20 23.46
C PRO A 25 -4.62 -9.44 22.52
N ASN A 26 -5.67 -10.11 22.07
CA ASN A 26 -6.66 -9.54 21.16
C ASN A 26 -7.27 -8.28 21.82
N PRO A 27 -7.21 -7.10 21.17
CA PRO A 27 -7.73 -5.86 21.74
C PRO A 27 -9.25 -5.82 21.80
N GLY A 28 -9.97 -6.77 21.18
CA GLY A 28 -11.43 -6.78 21.08
C GLY A 28 -11.97 -5.88 19.95
N GLU A 29 -11.08 -5.19 19.24
CA GLU A 29 -11.32 -4.27 18.12
C GLU A 29 -10.31 -4.56 16.99
N THR A 30 -10.39 -3.87 15.85
CA THR A 30 -9.37 -3.94 14.79
C THR A 30 -8.03 -3.39 15.28
N TRP A 31 -6.92 -4.01 14.88
CA TRP A 31 -5.59 -3.53 15.25
C TRP A 31 -5.31 -2.15 14.63
N THR A 32 -4.80 -1.24 15.45
CA THR A 32 -4.31 0.11 15.11
C THR A 32 -2.86 0.26 15.60
N PRO A 33 -2.10 1.26 15.11
CA PRO A 33 -0.77 1.56 15.65
C PRO A 33 -0.76 1.76 17.17
N GLU A 34 -1.78 2.44 17.72
CA GLU A 34 -1.90 2.75 19.15
C GLU A 34 -2.21 1.51 19.97
N THR A 35 -3.17 0.70 19.53
CA THR A 35 -3.54 -0.55 20.22
C THR A 35 -2.38 -1.53 20.18
N LEU A 36 -1.65 -1.61 19.07
CA LEU A 36 -0.41 -2.39 18.96
C LEU A 36 0.67 -1.88 19.93
N ALA A 37 0.93 -0.58 19.96
CA ALA A 37 1.92 0.03 20.87
C ALA A 37 1.56 -0.18 22.35
N LYS A 38 0.27 -0.10 22.70
CA LYS A 38 -0.23 -0.37 24.06
C LYS A 38 -0.02 -1.84 24.44
N SER A 39 -0.37 -2.77 23.56
CA SER A 39 -0.16 -4.20 23.78
C SER A 39 1.32 -4.57 23.90
N LEU A 40 2.20 -3.91 23.12
CA LEU A 40 3.65 -4.09 23.23
C LEU A 40 4.22 -3.64 24.57
N LYS A 41 3.67 -2.59 25.20
CA LYS A 41 4.08 -2.16 26.55
C LYS A 41 3.69 -3.18 27.64
N ALA A 42 2.67 -3.99 27.39
CA ALA A 42 2.18 -5.00 28.33
C ALA A 42 3.01 -6.30 28.28
N GLU A 43 3.72 -6.54 27.18
CA GLU A 43 4.64 -7.67 26.99
C GLU A 43 6.00 -7.40 27.64
N GLN A 44 6.49 -8.33 28.47
CA GLN A 44 7.84 -8.27 29.03
C GLN A 44 8.86 -8.82 28.03
N GLY A 45 9.31 -7.96 27.13
CA GLY A 45 10.39 -8.25 26.20
C GLY A 45 10.61 -7.07 25.28
N ARG A 46 11.81 -6.93 24.71
CA ARG A 46 12.09 -5.96 23.63
C ARG A 46 12.04 -6.72 22.30
N PRO A 47 10.85 -7.12 21.79
CA PRO A 47 10.75 -7.91 20.58
C PRO A 47 11.38 -7.16 19.42
N LEU A 48 12.03 -7.92 18.54
CA LEU A 48 12.46 -7.42 17.24
C LEU A 48 11.30 -7.56 16.26
N ILE A 49 10.93 -6.45 15.63
CA ILE A 49 9.99 -6.38 14.52
C ILE A 49 10.83 -6.10 13.27
N VAL A 50 10.76 -7.01 12.30
CA VAL A 50 11.44 -6.92 11.01
C VAL A 50 10.37 -6.57 9.98
N LEU A 51 10.52 -5.42 9.33
CA LEU A 51 9.67 -5.02 8.21
C LEU A 51 10.53 -4.91 6.95
N ASP A 52 10.32 -5.81 6.01
CA ASP A 52 11.00 -5.85 4.73
C ASP A 52 10.14 -5.22 3.62
N ALA A 53 10.78 -4.75 2.54
CA ALA A 53 10.16 -4.10 1.37
C ALA A 53 9.19 -2.95 1.71
N LEU A 54 9.58 -2.07 2.64
CA LEU A 54 8.75 -0.92 3.07
C LEU A 54 8.44 0.05 1.91
N ASP A 55 9.35 0.26 0.97
CA ASP A 55 9.14 1.08 -0.24
C ASP A 55 8.06 0.52 -1.16
N GLU A 56 7.67 -0.74 -0.98
CA GLU A 56 6.68 -1.40 -1.81
C GLU A 56 5.33 -1.59 -1.10
N ALA A 57 5.17 -1.03 0.10
CA ALA A 57 3.91 -1.07 0.84
C ALA A 57 2.77 -0.42 0.04
N ASP A 58 1.54 -0.91 0.22
CA ASP A 58 0.36 -0.35 -0.44
C ASP A 58 0.19 1.16 -0.13
N ASN A 59 0.53 1.53 1.11
CA ASN A 59 0.68 2.93 1.52
C ASN A 59 1.97 3.11 2.36
N VAL A 60 3.04 3.53 1.70
CA VAL A 60 4.36 3.75 2.33
C VAL A 60 4.29 4.80 3.44
N ARG A 61 3.53 5.87 3.25
CA ARG A 61 3.43 6.98 4.22
C ARG A 61 2.81 6.51 5.55
N GLU A 62 1.68 5.80 5.48
CA GLU A 62 1.02 5.24 6.66
C GLU A 62 1.91 4.21 7.37
N THR A 63 2.58 3.35 6.61
CA THR A 63 3.47 2.33 7.16
C THR A 63 4.68 2.95 7.86
N VAL A 64 5.26 4.03 7.32
CA VAL A 64 6.31 4.82 7.98
C VAL A 64 5.79 5.48 9.27
N GLY A 65 4.53 5.93 9.29
CA GLY A 65 3.86 6.45 10.49
C GLY A 65 3.86 5.42 11.62
N LEU A 66 3.36 4.22 11.35
CA LEU A 66 3.39 3.09 12.30
C LEU A 66 4.80 2.82 12.84
N LEU A 67 5.81 2.76 11.96
CA LEU A 67 7.19 2.48 12.37
C LEU A 67 7.75 3.58 13.29
N ARG A 68 7.39 4.84 13.03
CA ARG A 68 7.75 5.97 13.89
C ARG A 68 7.15 5.84 15.28
N ASP A 69 5.88 5.45 15.37
CA ASP A 69 5.19 5.27 16.65
C ASP A 69 5.78 4.11 17.45
N LEU A 70 6.04 2.98 16.78
CA LEU A 70 6.72 1.84 17.39
C LEU A 70 8.13 2.21 17.87
N ALA A 71 8.90 2.95 17.07
CA ALA A 71 10.24 3.40 17.46
C ALA A 71 10.23 4.36 18.66
N ASN A 72 9.14 5.12 18.84
CA ASN A 72 8.96 6.05 19.96
C ASN A 72 8.30 5.42 21.18
N THR A 73 7.77 4.20 21.06
CA THR A 73 7.11 3.50 22.17
C THR A 73 8.14 3.13 23.25
N ARG A 74 7.81 3.46 24.51
CA ARG A 74 8.63 3.18 25.70
C ARG A 74 7.85 2.37 26.73
N ASN A 75 8.54 1.47 27.41
CA ASN A 75 8.06 0.77 28.59
C ASN A 75 7.99 1.72 29.80
N SER A 76 7.38 1.28 30.90
CA SER A 76 7.25 2.05 32.14
C SER A 76 8.60 2.45 32.75
N ASP A 77 9.67 1.71 32.46
CA ASP A 77 11.05 1.98 32.88
C ASP A 77 11.81 2.94 31.94
N GLY A 78 11.14 3.46 30.90
CA GLY A 78 11.74 4.36 29.91
C GLY A 78 12.55 3.66 28.82
N THR A 79 12.66 2.33 28.82
CA THR A 79 13.35 1.58 27.76
C THR A 79 12.47 1.44 26.51
N PRO A 80 13.06 1.34 25.29
CA PRO A 80 12.29 1.09 24.07
C PRO A 80 11.50 -0.22 24.13
N ALA A 81 10.19 -0.14 23.87
CA ALA A 81 9.27 -1.28 23.94
C ALA A 81 9.58 -2.35 22.89
N CYS A 82 10.12 -1.97 21.74
CA CYS A 82 10.55 -2.90 20.69
C CYS A 82 11.85 -2.45 20.02
N ARG A 83 12.42 -3.32 19.19
CA ARG A 83 13.49 -3.02 18.24
C ARG A 83 12.92 -3.15 16.83
N LEU A 84 13.33 -2.28 15.93
CA LEU A 84 12.93 -2.31 14.53
C LEU A 84 14.12 -2.65 13.65
N LEU A 85 13.90 -3.52 12.67
CA LEU A 85 14.80 -3.74 11.54
C LEU A 85 13.99 -3.51 10.27
N ILE A 86 14.42 -2.56 9.45
CA ILE A 86 13.65 -2.08 8.31
C ILE A 86 14.44 -2.33 7.03
N GLY A 87 13.89 -3.13 6.12
CA GLY A 87 14.36 -3.32 4.76
C GLY A 87 13.61 -2.39 3.81
N THR A 88 14.34 -1.59 3.05
CA THR A 88 13.78 -0.65 2.08
C THR A 88 14.81 -0.28 1.03
N ARG A 89 14.36 0.05 -0.18
CA ARG A 89 15.21 0.54 -1.27
C ARG A 89 15.11 2.05 -1.43
N ALA A 90 16.16 2.66 -1.98
CA ALA A 90 16.12 4.04 -2.44
C ALA A 90 15.08 4.18 -3.58
N GLY A 91 14.02 4.97 -3.35
CA GLY A 91 12.86 5.04 -4.25
C GLY A 91 11.72 5.95 -3.78
N GLU A 92 10.52 5.74 -4.31
CA GLU A 92 9.31 6.51 -4.01
C GLU A 92 8.85 6.23 -2.57
N GLY A 93 9.18 7.12 -1.63
CA GLY A 93 8.98 6.95 -0.19
C GLY A 93 10.27 6.95 0.63
N TRP A 94 11.42 6.70 0.01
CA TRP A 94 12.72 6.85 0.64
C TRP A 94 12.97 8.25 1.22
N PRO A 95 12.56 9.37 0.58
CA PRO A 95 12.69 10.69 1.20
C PRO A 95 11.96 10.81 2.54
N LEU A 96 10.80 10.15 2.72
CA LEU A 96 10.07 10.14 3.99
C LEU A 96 10.81 9.34 5.07
N ILE A 97 11.46 8.25 4.66
CA ILE A 97 12.26 7.40 5.53
C ILE A 97 13.55 8.14 5.93
N GLU A 98 14.25 8.76 4.99
CA GLU A 98 15.44 9.58 5.26
C GLU A 98 15.13 10.76 6.17
N GLU A 99 14.03 11.47 5.93
CA GLU A 99 13.59 12.57 6.79
C GLU A 99 13.40 12.06 8.23
N TRP A 100 12.69 10.95 8.41
CA TRP A 100 12.48 10.37 9.73
C TRP A 100 13.78 9.86 10.37
N VAL A 101 14.61 9.10 9.64
CA VAL A 101 15.90 8.59 10.13
C VAL A 101 16.86 9.75 10.48
N GLY A 102 16.76 10.88 9.77
CA GLY A 102 17.47 12.11 10.06
C GLY A 102 17.09 12.73 11.41
N THR A 103 15.87 12.50 11.90
CA THR A 103 15.43 12.96 13.24
C THR A 103 15.97 12.11 14.39
N LEU A 104 16.41 10.87 14.12
CA LEU A 104 16.90 9.94 15.14
C LEU A 104 18.36 10.24 15.48
N ALA A 105 18.69 10.25 16.78
CA ALA A 105 20.08 10.36 17.22
C ALA A 105 20.89 9.13 16.78
N ASP A 106 22.19 9.28 16.51
CA ASP A 106 23.04 8.18 15.99
C ASP A 106 23.03 6.94 16.88
N ARG A 107 22.96 7.10 18.21
CA ARG A 107 22.82 6.00 19.17
C ARG A 107 21.49 5.22 19.09
N GLN A 108 20.52 5.72 18.32
CA GLN A 108 19.19 5.12 18.15
C GLN A 108 19.03 4.44 16.78
N LYS A 109 20.03 4.55 15.90
CA LYS A 109 20.01 3.95 14.56
C LYS A 109 21.30 3.19 14.29
N THR A 110 21.21 2.20 13.41
CA THR A 110 22.37 1.47 12.89
C THR A 110 22.08 1.20 11.44
N ASP A 111 22.94 1.72 10.56
CA ASP A 111 22.87 1.43 9.13
C ASP A 111 23.65 0.13 8.87
N LEU A 112 22.94 -0.91 8.45
CA LEU A 112 23.54 -2.21 8.15
C LEU A 112 24.23 -2.25 6.79
N GLU A 113 24.01 -1.25 5.93
CA GLU A 113 24.65 -1.13 4.61
C GLU A 113 25.95 -0.31 4.68
N ALA A 114 26.15 0.47 5.76
CA ALA A 114 27.34 1.27 6.01
C ALA A 114 28.56 0.45 6.49
N VAL A 115 28.86 -0.65 5.79
CA VAL A 115 29.97 -1.57 6.11
C VAL A 115 31.20 -1.24 5.26
N PRO A 116 32.41 -1.10 5.84
CA PRO A 116 33.63 -0.96 5.07
C PRO A 116 33.82 -2.11 4.07
N LEU A 117 34.18 -1.78 2.83
CA LEU A 117 34.34 -2.75 1.74
C LEU A 117 35.24 -3.94 2.08
N ALA A 118 36.30 -3.70 2.85
CA ALA A 118 37.22 -4.75 3.28
C ALA A 118 36.53 -5.78 4.19
N ILE A 119 35.69 -5.32 5.12
CA ILE A 119 34.92 -6.17 6.03
C ILE A 119 33.85 -6.93 5.22
N LEU A 120 33.10 -6.23 4.36
CA LEU A 120 32.09 -6.86 3.51
C LEU A 120 32.69 -7.97 2.64
N LYS A 121 33.88 -7.75 2.06
CA LYS A 121 34.59 -8.76 1.27
C LYS A 121 34.95 -9.99 2.10
N GLU A 122 35.48 -9.79 3.31
CA GLU A 122 35.84 -10.87 4.23
C GLU A 122 34.61 -11.69 4.65
N ASP A 123 33.52 -11.01 5.00
CA ASP A 123 32.27 -11.64 5.40
C ASP A 123 31.62 -12.43 4.25
N LEU A 124 31.59 -11.86 3.02
CA LEU A 124 31.10 -12.56 1.83
C LEU A 124 31.91 -13.82 1.53
N SER A 125 33.24 -13.74 1.63
CA SER A 125 34.12 -14.89 1.43
C SER A 125 33.86 -15.97 2.48
N THR A 126 33.77 -15.59 3.75
CA THR A 126 33.47 -16.50 4.87
C THR A 126 32.10 -17.16 4.69
N TYR A 127 31.10 -16.37 4.31
CA TYR A 127 29.76 -16.86 4.01
C TYR A 127 29.76 -17.88 2.88
N LEU A 128 30.38 -17.58 1.74
CA LEU A 128 30.44 -18.49 0.59
C LEU A 128 31.14 -19.81 0.93
N VAL A 129 32.24 -19.77 1.69
CA VAL A 129 32.90 -21.00 2.19
C VAL A 129 31.97 -21.80 3.09
N SER A 130 31.19 -21.13 3.95
CA SER A 130 30.24 -21.82 4.83
C SER A 130 29.12 -22.53 4.06
N VAL A 131 28.66 -21.96 2.93
CA VAL A 131 27.57 -22.51 2.11
C VAL A 131 28.04 -23.61 1.16
N LEU A 132 29.22 -23.43 0.55
CA LEU A 132 29.78 -24.35 -0.43
C LEU A 132 30.58 -25.51 0.21
N GLY A 133 31.00 -25.34 1.47
CA GLY A 133 31.81 -26.31 2.20
C GLY A 133 33.33 -26.11 2.01
N PRO A 134 34.15 -26.54 2.97
CA PRO A 134 35.59 -26.28 2.94
C PRO A 134 36.28 -26.98 1.77
N GLY A 135 37.24 -26.29 1.13
CA GLY A 135 38.04 -26.86 0.05
C GLY A 135 38.86 -25.80 -0.70
N ARG A 136 39.95 -26.22 -1.35
CA ARG A 136 40.85 -25.31 -2.09
C ARG A 136 40.11 -24.52 -3.19
N PHE A 137 39.31 -25.20 -4.01
CA PHE A 137 38.53 -24.55 -5.07
C PHE A 137 37.44 -23.66 -4.49
N THR A 138 36.76 -24.08 -3.42
CA THR A 138 35.77 -23.25 -2.72
C THR A 138 36.38 -21.95 -2.23
N GLN A 139 37.55 -22.00 -1.59
CA GLN A 139 38.24 -20.83 -1.08
C GLN A 139 38.53 -19.82 -2.21
N ARG A 140 39.06 -20.30 -3.35
CA ARG A 140 39.30 -19.45 -4.53
C ARG A 140 38.03 -18.84 -5.09
N ILE A 141 36.96 -19.62 -5.21
CA ILE A 141 35.65 -19.15 -5.71
C ILE A 141 35.08 -18.09 -4.76
N ALA A 142 35.13 -18.34 -3.45
CA ALA A 142 34.63 -17.43 -2.43
C ALA A 142 35.38 -16.09 -2.44
N GLU A 143 36.71 -16.12 -2.45
CA GLU A 143 37.54 -14.92 -2.50
C GLU A 143 37.37 -14.15 -3.82
N GLY A 144 37.28 -14.86 -4.95
CA GLY A 144 37.07 -14.28 -6.26
C GLY A 144 35.70 -13.60 -6.40
N MET A 145 34.63 -14.27 -5.96
CA MET A 145 33.28 -13.74 -5.97
C MET A 145 33.14 -12.56 -5.00
N ALA A 146 33.68 -12.67 -3.78
CA ALA A 146 33.67 -11.58 -2.81
C ALA A 146 34.42 -10.35 -3.34
N LEU A 147 35.59 -10.55 -3.98
CA LEU A 147 36.31 -9.48 -4.66
C LEU A 147 35.45 -8.86 -5.78
N ARG A 148 34.81 -9.69 -6.60
CA ARG A 148 33.98 -9.24 -7.73
C ARG A 148 32.81 -8.36 -7.29
N LEU A 149 32.15 -8.72 -6.19
CA LEU A 149 31.01 -7.98 -5.63
C LEU A 149 31.43 -6.71 -4.89
N THR A 150 32.67 -6.64 -4.41
CA THR A 150 33.19 -5.48 -3.65
C THR A 150 34.02 -4.51 -4.48
N GLN A 151 34.20 -4.77 -5.78
CA GLN A 151 34.84 -3.84 -6.72
C GLN A 151 33.90 -2.68 -7.08
N GLU A 152 34.33 -1.44 -6.86
CA GLU A 152 33.58 -0.24 -7.23
C GLU A 152 33.60 0.01 -8.74
N GLN A 153 32.45 -0.11 -9.41
CA GLN A 153 32.15 0.58 -10.68
C GLN A 153 30.65 0.86 -10.83
N GLY A 154 30.27 2.15 -10.87
CA GLY A 154 28.91 2.60 -11.20
C GLY A 154 28.03 3.02 -10.02
N THR A 155 26.94 3.72 -10.32
CA THR A 155 26.20 4.59 -9.38
C THR A 155 25.26 3.89 -8.39
N ARG A 156 25.03 2.57 -8.41
CA ARG A 156 24.21 1.90 -7.37
C ARG A 156 24.63 0.45 -7.11
N ARG A 157 25.16 0.18 -5.91
CA ARG A 157 24.93 -1.09 -5.21
C ARG A 157 23.43 -1.16 -4.91
N GLY A 158 22.73 -2.24 -5.29
CA GLY A 158 21.26 -2.20 -5.26
C GLY A 158 20.52 -3.53 -5.20
N TRP A 159 21.23 -4.65 -5.11
CA TRP A 159 20.62 -5.99 -5.11
C TRP A 159 20.95 -6.81 -3.86
N GLY A 160 21.80 -6.30 -2.95
CA GLY A 160 22.34 -7.01 -1.81
C GLY A 160 23.43 -8.01 -2.21
N GLU A 161 24.68 -7.74 -1.87
CA GLU A 161 25.84 -8.57 -2.25
C GLU A 161 25.71 -10.00 -1.70
N PHE A 162 25.19 -10.15 -0.48
CA PHE A 162 24.91 -11.45 0.11
C PHE A 162 23.82 -12.22 -0.64
N LEU A 163 22.81 -11.54 -1.17
CA LEU A 163 21.77 -12.19 -1.97
C LEU A 163 22.36 -12.75 -3.27
N VAL A 164 23.14 -11.94 -3.98
CA VAL A 164 23.84 -12.35 -5.21
C VAL A 164 24.80 -13.51 -4.92
N ALA A 165 25.60 -13.40 -3.87
CA ALA A 165 26.51 -14.47 -3.43
C ALA A 165 25.77 -15.76 -3.07
N SER A 166 24.66 -15.67 -2.33
CA SER A 166 23.87 -16.83 -1.90
C SER A 166 23.30 -17.60 -3.09
N LEU A 167 22.75 -16.89 -4.08
CA LEU A 167 22.18 -17.48 -5.29
C LEU A 167 23.27 -18.07 -6.18
N PHE A 168 24.39 -17.37 -6.33
CA PHE A 168 25.56 -17.91 -7.04
C PHE A 168 26.07 -19.21 -6.40
N ALA A 169 26.12 -19.29 -5.08
CA ALA A 169 26.48 -20.53 -4.39
C ALA A 169 25.47 -21.66 -4.63
N VAL A 170 24.16 -21.37 -4.64
CA VAL A 170 23.13 -22.35 -5.00
C VAL A 170 23.32 -22.83 -6.43
N SER A 171 23.62 -21.92 -7.35
CA SER A 171 23.92 -22.22 -8.75
C SER A 171 25.07 -23.22 -8.88
N ILE A 172 26.20 -22.93 -8.21
CA ILE A 172 27.38 -23.81 -8.20
C ILE A 172 27.05 -25.17 -7.59
N ARG A 173 26.29 -25.22 -6.50
CA ARG A 173 25.92 -26.50 -5.87
C ARG A 173 25.09 -27.38 -6.79
N ARG A 174 24.27 -26.78 -7.66
CA ARG A 174 23.45 -27.50 -8.64
C ARG A 174 24.29 -27.99 -9.82
N SER A 175 25.19 -27.15 -10.34
CA SER A 175 26.06 -27.48 -11.49
C SER A 175 27.27 -28.35 -11.12
N GLY A 176 27.62 -28.39 -9.83
CA GLY A 176 28.79 -29.07 -9.29
C GLY A 176 30.02 -28.15 -9.17
N LEU A 177 30.86 -28.41 -8.15
CA LEU A 177 32.09 -27.65 -7.96
C LEU A 177 33.09 -27.91 -9.12
N PRO A 178 33.78 -26.87 -9.61
CA PRO A 178 34.88 -27.01 -10.56
C PRO A 178 35.97 -27.97 -10.05
N LYS A 179 36.60 -28.69 -10.98
CA LYS A 179 37.61 -29.72 -10.68
C LYS A 179 39.05 -29.36 -11.10
N SER A 180 39.24 -28.21 -11.75
CA SER A 180 40.56 -27.71 -12.19
C SER A 180 40.68 -26.22 -11.91
N ASP A 181 41.92 -25.73 -11.87
CA ASP A 181 42.20 -24.31 -11.70
C ASP A 181 41.65 -23.48 -12.88
N ASP A 182 41.81 -23.95 -14.13
CA ASP A 182 41.27 -23.30 -15.32
C ASP A 182 39.74 -23.14 -15.26
N ALA A 183 39.02 -24.17 -14.81
CA ALA A 183 37.57 -24.11 -14.69
C ALA A 183 37.10 -23.12 -13.60
N VAL A 184 37.92 -22.89 -12.56
CA VAL A 184 37.65 -21.85 -11.57
C VAL A 184 37.88 -20.47 -12.17
N ASP A 185 38.94 -20.29 -12.97
CA ASP A 185 39.25 -19.02 -13.60
C ASP A 185 38.19 -18.64 -14.65
N ASP A 186 37.70 -19.60 -15.45
CA ASP A 186 36.59 -19.40 -16.39
C ASP A 186 35.28 -19.01 -15.68
N LEU A 187 34.98 -19.67 -14.56
CA LEU A 187 33.81 -19.35 -13.73
C LEU A 187 33.90 -17.94 -13.14
N LEU A 188 35.06 -17.56 -12.61
CA LEU A 188 35.29 -16.25 -12.00
C LEU A 188 35.35 -15.11 -13.02
N ALA A 189 35.83 -15.37 -14.24
CA ALA A 189 35.81 -14.39 -15.34
C ALA A 189 34.38 -13.95 -15.68
N ASN A 190 33.43 -14.91 -15.62
CA ASN A 190 32.02 -14.72 -15.91
C ASN A 190 31.14 -14.62 -14.65
N ALA A 191 31.75 -14.43 -13.47
CA ALA A 191 31.01 -14.41 -12.22
C ALA A 191 29.99 -13.25 -12.18
N PRO A 192 28.73 -13.54 -11.84
CA PRO A 192 27.66 -12.58 -11.86
C PRO A 192 27.85 -11.53 -10.75
N ARG A 193 27.48 -10.29 -11.05
CA ARG A 193 27.52 -9.15 -10.12
C ARG A 193 26.14 -8.71 -9.66
N THR A 194 25.13 -9.03 -10.45
CA THR A 194 23.76 -8.56 -10.23
C THR A 194 22.82 -9.75 -10.14
N LEU A 195 21.68 -9.54 -9.48
CA LEU A 195 20.64 -10.57 -9.37
C LEU A 195 20.13 -11.04 -10.76
N PRO A 196 19.93 -10.16 -11.77
CA PRO A 196 19.70 -10.58 -13.16
C PRO A 196 20.78 -11.49 -13.74
N GLU A 197 22.06 -11.19 -13.55
CA GLU A 197 23.15 -12.03 -14.08
C GLU A 197 23.17 -13.42 -13.44
N VAL A 198 22.87 -13.53 -12.14
CA VAL A 198 22.74 -14.85 -11.48
C VAL A 198 21.54 -15.62 -12.03
N LEU A 199 20.41 -14.94 -12.24
CA LEU A 199 19.24 -15.55 -12.84
C LEU A 199 19.57 -16.08 -14.25
N ASP A 200 20.22 -15.27 -15.10
CA ASP A 200 20.58 -15.68 -16.45
C ASP A 200 21.55 -16.87 -16.45
N LEU A 201 22.53 -16.86 -15.53
CA LEU A 201 23.41 -18.01 -15.30
C LEU A 201 22.62 -19.26 -14.92
N ASP A 202 21.65 -19.15 -14.00
CA ASP A 202 20.81 -20.26 -13.56
C ASP A 202 19.87 -20.80 -14.64
N LEU A 203 19.38 -19.93 -15.51
CA LEU A 203 18.50 -20.29 -16.60
C LEU A 203 19.26 -20.90 -17.79
N ALA A 204 20.56 -20.61 -17.92
CA ALA A 204 21.43 -21.21 -18.94
C ALA A 204 21.76 -22.69 -18.66
N VAL A 205 21.54 -23.17 -17.43
CA VAL A 205 21.81 -24.56 -17.03
C VAL A 205 20.60 -25.45 -17.34
N GLY A 206 20.66 -26.19 -18.45
CA GLY A 206 19.69 -27.24 -18.82
C GLY A 206 19.20 -27.14 -20.27
N ASP A 207 18.57 -28.21 -20.76
CA ASP A 207 18.09 -28.30 -22.14
C ASP A 207 16.79 -27.50 -22.41
N ASP A 208 16.05 -27.11 -21.36
CA ASP A 208 14.78 -26.38 -21.43
C ASP A 208 14.90 -24.99 -20.77
N ALA A 209 15.73 -24.12 -21.34
CA ALA A 209 15.92 -22.75 -20.82
C ALA A 209 14.70 -21.84 -21.06
N ILE A 210 13.79 -22.22 -21.96
CA ILE A 210 12.70 -21.37 -22.42
C ILE A 210 11.59 -21.32 -21.38
N LEU A 211 11.10 -22.48 -20.91
CA LEU A 211 9.93 -22.54 -20.03
C LEU A 211 10.16 -21.89 -18.65
N PRO A 212 11.30 -22.10 -17.96
CA PRO A 212 11.64 -21.40 -16.71
C PRO A 212 11.65 -19.87 -16.86
N ARG A 213 12.26 -19.35 -17.94
CA ARG A 213 12.30 -17.91 -18.21
C ARG A 213 10.91 -17.37 -18.51
N ALA A 214 10.12 -18.10 -19.29
CA ALA A 214 8.75 -17.74 -19.65
C ALA A 214 7.85 -17.65 -18.40
N ILE A 215 7.94 -18.61 -17.49
CA ILE A 215 7.20 -18.61 -16.21
C ILE A 215 7.56 -17.39 -15.37
N LEU A 216 8.86 -17.09 -15.20
CA LEU A 216 9.29 -15.93 -14.42
C LEU A 216 8.86 -14.61 -15.06
N THR A 217 8.99 -14.51 -16.38
CA THR A 217 8.55 -13.32 -17.13
C THR A 217 7.04 -13.13 -16.99
N CYS A 218 6.25 -14.19 -17.08
CA CYS A 218 4.81 -14.16 -16.80
C CYS A 218 4.51 -13.63 -15.39
N LEU A 219 5.15 -14.22 -14.37
CA LEU A 219 4.94 -13.84 -12.98
C LEU A 219 5.36 -12.39 -12.69
N SER A 220 6.25 -11.81 -13.49
CA SER A 220 6.59 -10.39 -13.40
C SER A 220 5.37 -9.47 -13.62
N TRP A 221 4.33 -9.93 -14.32
CA TRP A 221 3.09 -9.17 -14.57
C TRP A 221 2.02 -9.35 -13.48
N SER A 222 2.31 -10.11 -12.42
CA SER A 222 1.33 -10.39 -11.35
C SER A 222 0.89 -9.11 -10.62
N LYS A 223 -0.39 -9.08 -10.21
CA LYS A 223 -0.99 -8.05 -9.34
C LYS A 223 -1.23 -8.60 -7.93
N GLY A 224 -1.43 -7.69 -6.98
CA GLY A 224 -1.71 -8.03 -5.58
C GLY A 224 -0.69 -9.01 -5.00
N SER A 225 -1.18 -10.12 -4.46
CA SER A 225 -0.36 -11.14 -3.79
C SER A 225 0.31 -12.15 -4.75
N GLY A 226 -0.05 -12.14 -6.03
CA GLY A 226 0.51 -13.04 -7.05
C GLY A 226 -0.53 -13.62 -7.99
N THR A 227 -0.07 -14.42 -8.95
CA THR A 227 -0.91 -15.05 -9.97
C THR A 227 -1.22 -16.52 -9.61
N PRO A 228 -2.47 -16.98 -9.78
CA PRO A 228 -2.85 -18.38 -9.58
C PRO A 228 -2.27 -19.31 -10.66
N LEU A 229 -2.16 -20.61 -10.37
CA LEU A 229 -1.48 -21.57 -11.26
C LEU A 229 -2.16 -21.68 -12.63
N ARG A 230 -3.49 -21.62 -12.68
CA ARG A 230 -4.26 -21.68 -13.93
C ARG A 230 -3.91 -20.53 -14.87
N LEU A 231 -3.99 -19.29 -14.40
CA LEU A 231 -3.68 -18.10 -15.21
C LEU A 231 -2.20 -18.03 -15.57
N LEU A 232 -1.32 -18.49 -14.67
CA LEU A 232 0.10 -18.61 -14.96
C LEU A 232 0.36 -19.55 -16.15
N ARG A 233 -0.30 -20.72 -16.19
CA ARG A 233 -0.21 -21.67 -17.31
C ARG A 233 -0.73 -21.07 -18.61
N LEU A 234 -1.90 -20.43 -18.56
CA LEU A 234 -2.49 -19.73 -19.70
C LEU A 234 -1.51 -18.71 -20.29
N LEU A 235 -1.07 -17.74 -19.50
CA LEU A 235 -0.20 -16.66 -19.97
C LEU A 235 1.14 -17.19 -20.45
N THR A 236 1.71 -18.19 -19.79
CA THR A 236 2.97 -18.81 -20.23
C THR A 236 2.81 -19.42 -21.62
N ARG A 237 1.74 -20.18 -21.86
CA ARG A 237 1.47 -20.83 -23.14
C ARG A 237 1.18 -19.84 -24.26
N GLU A 238 0.35 -18.84 -24.00
CA GLU A 238 -0.15 -17.93 -25.05
C GLU A 238 0.86 -16.82 -25.39
N ILE A 239 1.63 -16.33 -24.40
CA ILE A 239 2.46 -15.12 -24.58
C ILE A 239 3.95 -15.43 -24.53
N PHE A 240 4.40 -16.19 -23.53
CA PHE A 240 5.83 -16.23 -23.18
C PHE A 240 6.58 -17.44 -23.74
N ALA A 241 5.86 -18.52 -24.03
CA ALA A 241 6.38 -19.72 -24.68
C ALA A 241 5.41 -20.23 -25.76
N PRO A 242 4.97 -19.37 -26.71
CA PRO A 242 4.03 -19.79 -27.74
C PRO A 242 4.65 -20.88 -28.61
N GLY A 243 3.91 -21.97 -28.81
CA GLY A 243 4.35 -23.13 -29.60
C GLY A 243 5.25 -24.12 -28.86
N VAL A 244 5.57 -23.90 -27.58
CA VAL A 244 6.24 -24.90 -26.74
C VAL A 244 5.20 -25.91 -26.26
N GLU A 245 5.24 -27.13 -26.79
CA GLU A 245 4.42 -28.25 -26.32
C GLU A 245 4.98 -28.80 -25.00
N ALA A 246 4.65 -28.13 -23.88
CA ALA A 246 5.02 -28.58 -22.54
C ALA A 246 3.88 -29.38 -21.89
N THR A 247 4.19 -30.56 -21.34
CA THR A 247 3.23 -31.30 -20.52
C THR A 247 3.05 -30.62 -19.16
N ASP A 248 2.02 -31.01 -18.40
CA ASP A 248 1.85 -30.55 -17.02
C ASP A 248 3.07 -30.88 -16.15
N HIS A 249 3.73 -32.00 -16.43
CA HIS A 249 4.94 -32.43 -15.75
C HIS A 249 6.13 -31.52 -16.08
N ASP A 250 6.33 -31.15 -17.35
CA ASP A 250 7.41 -30.25 -17.76
C ASP A 250 7.21 -28.86 -17.17
N PHE A 251 5.98 -28.35 -17.19
CA PHE A 251 5.63 -27.08 -16.54
C PHE A 251 5.93 -27.09 -15.05
N ASN A 252 5.52 -28.15 -14.33
CA ASN A 252 5.79 -28.26 -12.90
C ASN A 252 7.28 -28.41 -12.60
N ARG A 253 8.05 -29.08 -13.47
CA ARG A 253 9.51 -29.18 -13.37
C ARG A 253 10.18 -27.82 -13.55
N ALA A 254 9.77 -27.05 -14.56
CA ALA A 254 10.27 -25.69 -14.80
C ALA A 254 9.89 -24.73 -13.66
N LEU A 255 8.66 -24.86 -13.12
CA LEU A 255 8.23 -24.10 -11.96
C LEU A 255 9.04 -24.42 -10.70
N ASP A 256 9.37 -25.71 -10.49
CA ASP A 256 10.24 -26.14 -9.39
C ASP A 256 11.68 -25.63 -9.57
N GLN A 257 12.20 -25.61 -10.81
CA GLN A 257 13.52 -25.05 -11.12
C GLN A 257 13.64 -23.58 -10.72
N VAL A 258 12.59 -22.78 -10.90
CA VAL A 258 12.58 -21.36 -10.55
C VAL A 258 12.03 -21.07 -9.16
N ARG A 259 11.67 -22.09 -8.36
CA ARG A 259 10.98 -21.92 -7.07
C ARG A 259 11.72 -20.98 -6.11
N PHE A 260 13.05 -20.95 -6.17
CA PHE A 260 13.88 -20.10 -5.31
C PHE A 260 13.68 -18.61 -5.64
N TYR A 261 13.30 -18.30 -6.88
CA TYR A 261 12.97 -16.96 -7.35
C TYR A 261 11.53 -16.55 -7.03
N LEU A 262 10.73 -17.43 -6.44
CA LEU A 262 9.32 -17.22 -6.18
C LEU A 262 9.03 -17.05 -4.69
N ARG A 263 8.01 -16.23 -4.44
CA ARG A 263 7.28 -16.20 -3.18
C ARG A 263 5.88 -16.76 -3.40
N THR A 264 5.44 -17.58 -2.46
CA THR A 264 4.07 -18.11 -2.41
C THR A 264 3.27 -17.42 -1.31
N SER A 265 2.00 -17.20 -1.59
CA SER A 265 0.99 -16.77 -0.61
C SER A 265 -0.29 -17.54 -0.85
N THR A 266 -1.13 -17.65 0.17
CA THR A 266 -2.43 -18.31 0.07
C THR A 266 -3.51 -17.24 0.00
N ASP A 267 -4.42 -17.36 -0.96
CA ASP A 267 -5.57 -16.47 -1.07
C ASP A 267 -6.70 -16.85 -0.09
N GLY A 268 -7.77 -16.04 -0.04
CA GLY A 268 -8.90 -16.29 0.86
C GLY A 268 -9.64 -17.62 0.62
N ASN A 269 -9.45 -18.22 -0.57
CA ASN A 269 -10.08 -19.47 -0.97
C ASN A 269 -9.12 -20.68 -0.83
N GLY A 270 -7.90 -20.47 -0.32
CA GLY A 270 -6.89 -21.51 -0.15
C GLY A 270 -5.99 -21.72 -1.37
N GLU A 271 -6.15 -20.96 -2.45
CA GLU A 271 -5.33 -21.08 -3.65
C GLU A 271 -3.94 -20.47 -3.44
N LEU A 272 -2.91 -21.16 -3.95
CA LEU A 272 -1.55 -20.67 -3.92
C LEU A 272 -1.30 -19.65 -5.03
N LEU A 273 -1.05 -18.40 -4.64
CA LEU A 273 -0.62 -17.31 -5.49
C LEU A 273 0.91 -17.21 -5.50
N ARG A 274 1.48 -17.02 -6.69
CA ARG A 274 2.93 -16.94 -6.91
C ARG A 274 3.33 -15.59 -7.46
N ARG A 275 4.49 -15.08 -7.05
CA ARG A 275 5.11 -13.88 -7.63
C ARG A 275 6.63 -13.93 -7.46
N PRO A 276 7.41 -13.15 -8.23
CA PRO A 276 8.85 -13.04 -8.01
C PRO A 276 9.11 -12.42 -6.64
N PHE A 277 10.08 -12.96 -5.89
CA PHE A 277 10.35 -12.48 -4.52
C PHE A 277 10.94 -11.06 -4.49
N HIS A 278 11.61 -10.64 -5.57
CA HIS A 278 12.28 -9.33 -5.67
C HIS A 278 11.67 -8.47 -6.78
N GLN A 279 11.38 -7.19 -6.50
CA GLN A 279 10.85 -6.26 -7.50
C GLN A 279 11.87 -5.96 -8.59
N GLY A 280 13.15 -5.80 -8.29
CA GLY A 280 14.13 -5.57 -9.35
C GLY A 280 14.16 -6.72 -10.38
N LEU A 281 13.96 -7.98 -9.97
CA LEU A 281 13.84 -9.09 -10.93
C LEU A 281 12.59 -8.94 -11.79
N THR A 282 11.51 -8.47 -11.19
CA THR A 282 10.26 -8.14 -11.90
C THR A 282 10.55 -7.11 -13.00
N ASP A 283 11.27 -6.03 -12.66
CA ASP A 283 11.60 -4.96 -13.60
C ASP A 283 12.53 -5.45 -14.72
N TYR A 284 13.57 -6.21 -14.38
CA TYR A 284 14.48 -6.84 -15.34
C TYR A 284 13.73 -7.73 -16.34
N LEU A 285 12.89 -8.64 -15.84
CA LEU A 285 12.12 -9.56 -16.68
C LEU A 285 11.13 -8.82 -17.60
N ARG A 286 10.49 -7.76 -17.10
CA ARG A 286 9.60 -6.91 -17.91
C ARG A 286 10.37 -6.19 -19.01
N THR A 287 11.47 -5.52 -18.68
CA THR A 287 12.29 -4.78 -19.66
C THR A 287 12.94 -5.68 -20.71
N GLY A 288 13.24 -6.93 -20.36
CA GLY A 288 13.74 -7.95 -21.29
C GLY A 288 12.68 -8.54 -22.22
N SER A 289 11.39 -8.29 -21.97
CA SER A 289 10.28 -8.78 -22.80
C SER A 289 9.76 -7.72 -23.76
N LYS A 290 9.28 -8.15 -24.93
CA LYS A 290 8.53 -7.29 -25.87
C LYS A 290 7.04 -7.21 -25.53
N THR A 291 6.57 -8.00 -24.56
CA THR A 291 5.18 -8.05 -24.12
C THR A 291 4.74 -6.70 -23.54
N THR A 292 3.58 -6.23 -23.95
CA THR A 292 2.95 -5.02 -23.42
C THR A 292 1.89 -5.35 -22.37
N ALA A 293 1.52 -4.38 -21.55
CA ALA A 293 0.40 -4.53 -20.60
C ALA A 293 -0.92 -4.87 -21.32
N ARG A 294 -1.11 -4.37 -22.54
CA ARG A 294 -2.26 -4.68 -23.40
C ARG A 294 -2.30 -6.16 -23.77
N ASP A 295 -1.15 -6.77 -24.12
CA ASP A 295 -1.10 -8.20 -24.47
C ASP A 295 -1.54 -9.07 -23.29
N ILE A 296 -1.07 -8.74 -22.07
CA ILE A 296 -1.49 -9.43 -20.84
C ILE A 296 -3.01 -9.30 -20.64
N LEU A 297 -3.53 -8.08 -20.74
CA LEU A 297 -4.95 -7.82 -20.57
C LEU A 297 -5.79 -8.60 -21.58
N GLU A 298 -5.41 -8.60 -22.85
CA GLU A 298 -6.13 -9.31 -23.91
C GLU A 298 -6.17 -10.83 -23.67
N THR A 299 -5.04 -11.44 -23.31
CA THR A 299 -5.01 -12.88 -23.02
C THR A 299 -5.83 -13.23 -21.78
N LEU A 300 -5.74 -12.42 -20.71
CA LEU A 300 -6.54 -12.64 -19.50
C LEU A 300 -8.05 -12.53 -19.77
N LEU A 301 -8.45 -11.55 -20.57
CA LEU A 301 -9.85 -11.34 -20.93
C LEU A 301 -10.36 -12.31 -22.01
N GLY A 302 -9.47 -12.88 -22.82
CA GLY A 302 -9.79 -13.86 -23.86
C GLY A 302 -10.14 -15.25 -23.31
N ASP A 303 -9.63 -15.62 -22.14
CA ASP A 303 -9.99 -16.88 -21.45
C ASP A 303 -11.39 -16.82 -20.81
N LEU A 304 -11.95 -15.62 -20.66
CA LEU A 304 -13.29 -15.46 -20.12
C LEU A 304 -14.35 -15.87 -21.16
N PRO A 305 -15.20 -16.85 -20.85
CA PRO A 305 -16.30 -17.21 -21.72
C PRO A 305 -17.24 -16.02 -21.92
N THR A 306 -17.78 -15.92 -23.13
CA THR A 306 -18.71 -14.86 -23.51
C THR A 306 -20.08 -15.43 -23.83
N ALA A 307 -21.13 -14.70 -23.46
CA ALA A 307 -22.51 -14.95 -23.89
C ALA A 307 -23.08 -13.65 -24.45
N GLU A 308 -23.70 -13.72 -25.63
CA GLU A 308 -24.29 -12.54 -26.30
C GLU A 308 -23.31 -11.36 -26.46
N GLY A 309 -22.02 -11.65 -26.65
CA GLY A 309 -20.96 -10.65 -26.79
C GLY A 309 -20.50 -10.00 -25.48
N ARG A 310 -20.99 -10.45 -24.32
CA ARG A 310 -20.56 -10.00 -22.99
C ARG A 310 -19.73 -11.07 -22.29
N ARG A 311 -18.73 -10.66 -21.52
CA ARG A 311 -17.92 -11.58 -20.69
C ARG A 311 -18.74 -12.02 -19.48
N LEU A 312 -18.58 -13.28 -19.10
CA LEU A 312 -19.27 -13.86 -17.94
C LEU A 312 -18.36 -13.82 -16.71
N TRP A 313 -18.43 -12.73 -15.95
CA TRP A 313 -17.60 -12.54 -14.76
C TRP A 313 -18.00 -13.43 -13.58
N GLY A 314 -19.22 -13.98 -13.60
CA GLY A 314 -19.68 -14.94 -12.60
C GLY A 314 -18.93 -16.27 -12.54
N ILE A 315 -18.18 -16.60 -13.58
CA ILE A 315 -17.33 -17.79 -13.64
C ILE A 315 -15.85 -17.44 -13.87
N ALA A 316 -15.50 -16.16 -13.74
CA ALA A 316 -14.13 -15.70 -13.82
C ALA A 316 -13.31 -16.24 -12.65
N GLU A 317 -12.01 -16.42 -12.89
CA GLU A 317 -11.06 -16.69 -11.82
C GLU A 317 -11.11 -15.53 -10.79
N PRO A 318 -11.14 -15.79 -9.46
CA PRO A 318 -11.21 -14.73 -8.44
C PRO A 318 -10.11 -13.68 -8.53
N TYR A 319 -8.97 -14.03 -9.11
CA TYR A 319 -7.91 -13.07 -9.43
C TYR A 319 -8.39 -11.95 -10.38
N LEU A 320 -9.19 -12.28 -11.39
CA LEU A 320 -9.67 -11.31 -12.38
C LEU A 320 -10.72 -10.36 -11.80
N THR A 321 -11.59 -10.82 -10.90
CA THR A 321 -12.57 -9.94 -10.23
C THR A 321 -11.88 -8.91 -9.32
N ARG A 322 -10.70 -9.23 -8.79
CA ARG A 322 -9.86 -8.32 -7.99
C ARG A 322 -8.98 -7.39 -8.83
N HIS A 323 -8.37 -7.91 -9.90
CA HIS A 323 -7.23 -7.26 -10.55
C HIS A 323 -7.40 -6.95 -12.04
N ALA A 324 -8.53 -7.25 -12.68
CA ALA A 324 -8.73 -6.89 -14.09
C ALA A 324 -8.63 -5.38 -14.31
N LEU A 325 -9.17 -4.57 -13.40
CA LEU A 325 -9.02 -3.12 -13.45
C LEU A 325 -7.56 -2.68 -13.32
N ASP A 326 -6.74 -3.34 -12.50
CA ASP A 326 -5.31 -3.07 -12.36
C ASP A 326 -4.53 -3.34 -13.66
N HIS A 327 -4.87 -4.40 -14.38
CA HIS A 327 -4.27 -4.71 -15.68
C HIS A 327 -4.72 -3.71 -16.75
N ALA A 328 -5.99 -3.30 -16.71
CA ALA A 328 -6.51 -2.28 -17.61
C ALA A 328 -5.89 -0.90 -17.34
N MET A 329 -5.54 -0.57 -16.09
CA MET A 329 -4.79 0.63 -15.77
C MET A 329 -3.38 0.61 -16.38
N ASP A 330 -2.64 -0.49 -16.24
CA ASP A 330 -1.31 -0.63 -16.85
C ASP A 330 -1.37 -0.55 -18.39
N ALA A 331 -2.48 -0.98 -18.99
CA ALA A 331 -2.71 -0.95 -20.44
C ALA A 331 -3.31 0.36 -20.96
N ASP A 332 -3.58 1.34 -20.09
CA ASP A 332 -4.32 2.58 -20.40
C ASP A 332 -5.71 2.32 -21.04
N GLU A 333 -6.37 1.26 -20.58
CA GLU A 333 -7.68 0.78 -21.05
C GLU A 333 -8.71 0.70 -19.93
N THR A 334 -8.60 1.54 -18.90
CA THR A 334 -9.46 1.50 -17.71
C THR A 334 -10.96 1.45 -18.03
N LEU A 335 -11.42 2.23 -19.01
CA LEU A 335 -12.83 2.28 -19.39
C LEU A 335 -13.32 0.96 -20.00
N ARG A 336 -12.45 0.15 -20.62
CA ARG A 336 -12.82 -1.17 -21.15
C ARG A 336 -13.36 -2.11 -20.07
N ILE A 337 -12.86 -1.96 -18.84
CA ILE A 337 -13.29 -2.74 -17.68
C ILE A 337 -14.40 -2.00 -16.91
N LEU A 338 -14.28 -0.69 -16.72
CA LEU A 338 -15.30 0.07 -15.99
C LEU A 338 -16.65 0.17 -16.71
N ASP A 339 -16.67 0.17 -18.05
CA ASP A 339 -17.91 0.16 -18.83
C ASP A 339 -18.59 -1.23 -18.86
N ASP A 340 -17.86 -2.29 -18.49
CA ASP A 340 -18.44 -3.63 -18.37
C ASP A 340 -19.20 -3.74 -17.04
N ALA A 341 -20.52 -3.54 -17.12
CA ALA A 341 -21.37 -3.61 -15.94
C ALA A 341 -21.25 -4.96 -15.20
N ASP A 342 -21.09 -6.07 -15.94
CA ASP A 342 -20.95 -7.41 -15.37
C ASP A 342 -19.70 -7.52 -14.50
N TYR A 343 -18.58 -6.92 -14.95
CA TYR A 343 -17.41 -6.75 -14.10
C TYR A 343 -17.73 -5.94 -12.86
N VAL A 344 -18.32 -4.75 -13.00
CA VAL A 344 -18.51 -3.81 -11.88
C VAL A 344 -19.29 -4.44 -10.72
N PHE A 345 -20.35 -5.22 -11.00
CA PHE A 345 -21.09 -5.88 -9.92
C PHE A 345 -20.50 -7.23 -9.47
N HIS A 346 -19.55 -7.82 -10.20
CA HIS A 346 -18.77 -8.99 -9.77
C HIS A 346 -17.44 -8.63 -9.08
N ALA A 347 -16.97 -7.39 -9.24
CA ALA A 347 -15.71 -6.95 -8.70
C ALA A 347 -15.66 -7.12 -7.18
N ASP A 348 -14.49 -7.52 -6.69
CA ASP A 348 -14.22 -7.56 -5.25
C ASP A 348 -14.26 -6.12 -4.70
N PRO A 349 -15.15 -5.80 -3.74
CA PRO A 349 -15.40 -4.41 -3.35
C PRO A 349 -14.16 -3.67 -2.85
N ASP A 350 -13.33 -4.33 -2.04
CA ASP A 350 -12.16 -3.68 -1.44
C ASP A 350 -11.04 -3.47 -2.48
N SER A 351 -10.78 -4.47 -3.32
CA SER A 351 -9.81 -4.34 -4.43
C SER A 351 -10.27 -3.27 -5.43
N PHE A 352 -11.57 -3.23 -5.74
CA PHE A 352 -12.16 -2.28 -6.69
C PHE A 352 -12.06 -0.84 -6.19
N VAL A 353 -12.38 -0.57 -4.91
CA VAL A 353 -12.24 0.76 -4.32
C VAL A 353 -10.78 1.20 -4.25
N ALA A 354 -9.87 0.31 -3.89
CA ALA A 354 -8.44 0.61 -3.90
C ALA A 354 -7.92 0.98 -5.31
N ALA A 355 -8.47 0.35 -6.36
CA ALA A 355 -8.17 0.71 -7.74
C ALA A 355 -8.81 2.05 -8.15
N LEU A 356 -10.05 2.33 -7.76
CA LEU A 356 -10.71 3.61 -8.01
C LEU A 356 -9.97 4.79 -7.36
N ALA A 357 -9.50 4.63 -6.12
CA ALA A 357 -8.74 5.66 -5.42
C ALA A 357 -7.45 6.04 -6.17
N ARG A 358 -6.75 5.05 -6.75
CA ARG A 358 -5.56 5.28 -7.58
C ARG A 358 -5.89 6.05 -8.85
N LEU A 359 -7.06 5.83 -9.45
CA LEU A 359 -7.51 6.56 -10.64
C LEU A 359 -7.81 8.04 -10.38
N GLU A 360 -8.28 8.40 -9.18
CA GLU A 360 -8.56 9.81 -8.84
C GLU A 360 -7.31 10.68 -8.83
N HIS A 361 -6.15 10.09 -8.53
CA HIS A 361 -4.87 10.80 -8.40
C HIS A 361 -4.15 11.03 -9.75
N VAL A 362 -4.67 10.48 -10.85
CA VAL A 362 -4.06 10.55 -12.19
C VAL A 362 -4.54 11.78 -13.00
N GLY A 363 -5.51 12.56 -12.48
CA GLY A 363 -6.15 13.64 -13.22
C GLY A 363 -5.30 14.91 -13.43
N GLY A 364 -5.18 15.35 -14.70
CA GLY A 364 -4.71 16.68 -15.08
C GLY A 364 -5.72 17.80 -14.79
N LYS A 365 -5.33 19.06 -15.05
CA LYS A 365 -6.05 20.29 -14.64
C LYS A 365 -7.48 20.45 -15.22
N GLU A 366 -7.88 19.70 -16.25
CA GLU A 366 -9.27 19.68 -16.73
C GLU A 366 -9.75 18.25 -17.07
N PRO A 367 -10.90 17.79 -16.53
CA PRO A 367 -11.39 16.44 -16.74
C PRO A 367 -12.09 16.28 -18.10
N GLY A 368 -11.56 15.39 -18.94
CA GLY A 368 -12.18 15.04 -20.22
C GLY A 368 -13.44 14.17 -20.06
N ARG A 369 -14.11 13.84 -21.18
CA ARG A 369 -15.31 12.98 -21.17
C ARG A 369 -15.06 11.61 -20.54
N ALA A 370 -13.88 11.03 -20.77
CA ALA A 370 -13.44 9.78 -20.16
C ALA A 370 -13.31 9.90 -18.63
N ASP A 371 -12.77 11.00 -18.12
CA ASP A 371 -12.66 11.28 -16.68
C ASP A 371 -14.03 11.42 -16.04
N GLN A 372 -14.94 12.15 -16.69
CA GLN A 372 -16.32 12.31 -16.21
C GLN A 372 -17.03 10.95 -16.12
N ARG A 373 -16.83 10.08 -17.12
CA ARG A 373 -17.39 8.73 -17.14
C ARG A 373 -16.82 7.84 -16.03
N ARG A 374 -15.50 7.85 -15.82
CA ARG A 374 -14.84 7.16 -14.69
C ARG A 374 -15.38 7.63 -13.34
N ARG A 375 -15.47 8.94 -13.14
CA ARG A 375 -15.99 9.54 -11.89
C ARG A 375 -17.46 9.21 -11.66
N ALA A 376 -18.27 9.17 -12.72
CA ALA A 376 -19.68 8.76 -12.61
C ALA A 376 -19.81 7.31 -12.14
N ILE A 377 -19.04 6.38 -12.73
CA ILE A 377 -19.03 4.97 -12.32
C ILE A 377 -18.56 4.82 -10.86
N ALA A 378 -17.50 5.52 -10.49
CA ALA A 378 -17.01 5.55 -9.11
C ALA A 378 -18.08 6.07 -8.14
N ALA A 379 -18.74 7.19 -8.46
CA ALA A 379 -19.79 7.77 -7.62
C ALA A 379 -20.99 6.83 -7.44
N ILE A 380 -21.44 6.17 -8.52
CA ILE A 380 -22.52 5.17 -8.47
C ILE A 380 -22.15 4.03 -7.52
N TYR A 381 -20.95 3.49 -7.64
CA TYR A 381 -20.51 2.36 -6.82
C TYR A 381 -20.29 2.75 -5.36
N LEU A 382 -19.66 3.90 -5.12
CA LEU A 382 -19.32 4.36 -3.77
C LEU A 382 -20.56 4.74 -2.95
N GLN A 383 -21.64 5.17 -3.60
CA GLN A 383 -22.90 5.55 -2.95
C GLN A 383 -23.45 4.47 -2.00
N SER A 384 -23.27 3.20 -2.34
CA SER A 384 -23.74 2.05 -1.57
C SER A 384 -22.63 1.07 -1.20
N LEU A 385 -21.37 1.54 -1.12
CA LEU A 385 -20.20 0.69 -0.84
C LEU A 385 -20.37 -0.17 0.42
N HIS A 386 -20.91 0.41 1.49
CA HIS A 386 -21.17 -0.28 2.75
C HIS A 386 -22.07 -1.51 2.59
N LEU A 387 -22.99 -1.50 1.63
CA LEU A 387 -23.81 -2.66 1.28
C LEU A 387 -23.05 -3.64 0.38
N HIS A 388 -22.30 -3.13 -0.60
CA HIS A 388 -21.62 -3.95 -1.60
C HIS A 388 -20.67 -5.00 -1.00
N ARG A 389 -20.03 -4.71 0.14
CA ARG A 389 -19.14 -5.63 0.88
C ARG A 389 -19.83 -6.90 1.37
N GLN A 390 -21.13 -6.82 1.67
CA GLN A 390 -21.90 -7.91 2.30
C GLN A 390 -22.87 -8.60 1.33
N LEU A 391 -23.00 -8.06 0.12
CA LEU A 391 -23.97 -8.51 -0.86
C LEU A 391 -23.32 -9.40 -1.93
N GLU A 392 -24.04 -10.46 -2.28
CA GLU A 392 -23.75 -11.26 -3.47
C GLU A 392 -23.87 -10.42 -4.77
N PRO A 393 -23.14 -10.74 -5.85
CA PRO A 393 -23.09 -9.95 -7.08
C PRO A 393 -24.45 -9.54 -7.65
N ASN A 394 -25.43 -10.46 -7.69
CA ASN A 394 -26.77 -10.16 -8.22
C ASN A 394 -27.55 -9.13 -7.38
N ARG A 395 -27.37 -9.13 -6.05
CA ARG A 395 -27.96 -8.11 -5.17
C ARG A 395 -27.21 -6.78 -5.33
N ARG A 396 -25.88 -6.84 -5.50
CA ARG A 396 -25.05 -5.67 -5.80
C ARG A 396 -25.52 -4.99 -7.09
N ARG A 397 -25.77 -5.76 -8.15
CA ARG A 397 -26.34 -5.28 -9.42
C ARG A 397 -27.64 -4.50 -9.22
N GLN A 398 -28.57 -5.02 -8.42
CA GLN A 398 -29.85 -4.36 -8.15
C GLN A 398 -29.67 -3.01 -7.45
N ILE A 399 -28.78 -2.93 -6.47
CA ILE A 399 -28.46 -1.66 -5.80
C ILE A 399 -27.80 -0.69 -6.77
N LEU A 400 -26.88 -1.16 -7.61
CA LEU A 400 -26.23 -0.33 -8.63
C LEU A 400 -27.21 0.19 -9.69
N GLN A 401 -28.24 -0.58 -10.07
CA GLN A 401 -29.31 -0.09 -10.95
C GLN A 401 -30.07 1.07 -10.30
N ILE A 402 -30.39 0.96 -9.01
CA ILE A 402 -31.07 2.00 -8.24
C ILE A 402 -30.18 3.25 -8.17
N ASP A 403 -28.90 3.09 -7.82
CA ASP A 403 -27.97 4.21 -7.70
C ASP A 403 -27.70 4.87 -9.05
N ARG A 404 -27.53 4.10 -10.13
CA ARG A 404 -27.47 4.64 -11.50
C ARG A 404 -28.67 5.52 -11.82
N ALA A 405 -29.88 5.02 -11.55
CA ALA A 405 -31.11 5.78 -11.79
C ALA A 405 -31.20 7.05 -10.93
N ARG A 406 -30.68 7.03 -9.68
CA ARG A 406 -30.60 8.21 -8.81
C ARG A 406 -29.66 9.29 -9.35
N PHE A 407 -28.52 8.90 -9.92
CA PHE A 407 -27.58 9.85 -10.53
C PHE A 407 -28.07 10.39 -11.89
N GLY A 408 -29.12 9.81 -12.49
CA GLY A 408 -29.70 10.27 -13.75
C GLY A 408 -28.82 10.03 -14.98
N VAL A 409 -27.75 9.24 -14.85
CA VAL A 409 -26.79 8.89 -15.91
C VAL A 409 -27.14 7.52 -16.48
N ARG A 410 -28.16 7.48 -17.35
CA ARG A 410 -28.67 6.20 -17.87
C ARG A 410 -27.68 5.51 -18.80
N GLU A 411 -26.87 6.29 -19.50
CA GLU A 411 -25.85 5.92 -20.50
C GLU A 411 -24.55 5.32 -19.92
N VAL A 412 -24.47 5.24 -18.60
CA VAL A 412 -23.35 4.66 -17.85
C VAL A 412 -23.82 3.31 -17.30
N LEU A 413 -23.01 2.26 -17.48
CA LEU A 413 -23.34 0.90 -17.03
C LEU A 413 -24.67 0.35 -17.61
N ASP A 414 -24.90 0.56 -18.90
CA ASP A 414 -26.09 0.08 -19.64
C ASP A 414 -26.35 -1.42 -19.50
N GLY A 415 -25.32 -2.20 -19.17
CA GLY A 415 -25.41 -3.65 -18.94
C GLY A 415 -25.96 -4.07 -17.57
N LEU A 416 -26.31 -3.13 -16.68
CA LEU A 416 -26.85 -3.47 -15.36
C LEU A 416 -28.25 -4.10 -15.40
N SER A 417 -29.06 -3.79 -16.41
CA SER A 417 -30.41 -4.36 -16.57
C SER A 417 -30.34 -5.89 -16.66
N PRO A 418 -31.24 -6.63 -15.98
CA PRO A 418 -31.16 -8.09 -15.94
C PRO A 418 -31.37 -8.71 -17.32
N ASN A 419 -30.56 -9.71 -17.66
CA ASN A 419 -30.84 -10.57 -18.80
C ASN A 419 -31.99 -11.51 -18.45
N ARG A 420 -33.17 -11.26 -19.05
CA ARG A 420 -34.40 -12.02 -18.81
C ARG A 420 -34.27 -13.53 -19.08
N ALA A 421 -33.24 -13.96 -19.81
CA ALA A 421 -33.00 -15.37 -20.12
C ALA A 421 -32.24 -16.12 -19.00
N THR A 422 -31.40 -15.44 -18.23
CA THR A 422 -30.48 -16.05 -17.26
C THR A 422 -30.69 -15.59 -15.83
N ASP A 423 -31.38 -14.47 -15.63
CA ASP A 423 -31.59 -13.89 -14.31
C ASP A 423 -32.89 -14.36 -13.65
N THR A 424 -32.75 -14.80 -12.40
CA THR A 424 -33.88 -15.18 -11.54
C THR A 424 -34.75 -13.99 -11.12
N VAL A 425 -34.25 -12.76 -11.27
CA VAL A 425 -34.95 -11.53 -10.92
C VAL A 425 -34.92 -10.59 -12.13
N THR A 426 -36.11 -10.24 -12.63
CA THR A 426 -36.32 -9.67 -13.97
C THR A 426 -36.81 -8.22 -13.99
N TRP A 427 -36.82 -7.54 -12.83
CA TRP A 427 -37.22 -6.13 -12.77
C TRP A 427 -36.04 -5.21 -13.12
N ASP A 428 -36.36 -4.11 -13.78
CA ASP A 428 -35.43 -3.04 -14.13
C ASP A 428 -35.88 -1.74 -13.47
N VAL A 429 -34.94 -0.82 -13.21
CA VAL A 429 -35.24 0.47 -12.60
C VAL A 429 -35.53 1.48 -13.69
N ASP A 430 -36.82 1.76 -13.94
CA ASP A 430 -37.22 2.84 -14.84
C ASP A 430 -36.81 4.21 -14.28
N TRP A 431 -37.03 4.44 -12.99
CA TRP A 431 -36.65 5.66 -12.31
C TRP A 431 -36.45 5.36 -10.83
N ALA A 432 -35.59 6.14 -10.17
CA ALA A 432 -35.44 6.09 -8.72
C ALA A 432 -35.54 7.51 -8.19
N SER A 433 -36.47 7.77 -7.27
CA SER A 433 -36.43 8.97 -6.46
C SER A 433 -35.45 8.76 -5.32
N GLY A 434 -34.48 9.65 -5.25
CA GLY A 434 -33.54 9.82 -4.17
C GLY A 434 -32.87 11.15 -4.45
N SER A 435 -32.37 11.85 -3.44
CA SER A 435 -31.57 13.02 -3.75
C SER A 435 -30.35 12.58 -4.58
N ALA A 436 -30.06 13.30 -5.68
CA ALA A 436 -28.77 13.16 -6.40
C ALA A 436 -27.59 13.53 -5.48
N SER A 437 -27.91 14.32 -4.47
CA SER A 437 -27.20 14.42 -3.21
C SER A 437 -27.50 13.16 -2.42
N SER A 438 -26.52 12.35 -2.02
CA SER A 438 -26.75 11.22 -1.11
C SER A 438 -27.75 11.58 0.03
N THR A 439 -28.55 10.66 0.59
CA THR A 439 -29.47 10.96 1.72
C THR A 439 -28.75 11.76 2.83
N GLN A 440 -27.47 11.50 2.98
CA GLN A 440 -26.44 12.23 3.73
C GLN A 440 -26.47 13.77 3.58
N LEU A 441 -26.95 14.29 2.45
CA LEU A 441 -27.04 15.71 2.09
C LEU A 441 -28.46 16.31 2.30
N ARG A 442 -29.46 15.51 2.69
CA ARG A 442 -30.84 15.96 3.00
C ARG A 442 -31.28 15.67 4.43
N ALA A 443 -30.44 15.07 5.25
CA ALA A 443 -30.75 14.78 6.63
C ALA A 443 -30.85 16.08 7.44
N THR A 444 -32.03 16.38 8.02
CA THR A 444 -32.07 17.28 9.17
C THR A 444 -31.78 16.43 10.40
N ILE A 445 -30.52 16.45 10.79
CA ILE A 445 -30.05 15.74 11.98
C ILE A 445 -30.37 16.65 13.17
N THR A 446 -31.26 16.19 14.06
CA THR A 446 -31.70 16.97 15.22
C THR A 446 -30.97 16.52 16.48
N ALA A 447 -30.33 17.46 17.16
CA ALA A 447 -29.83 17.26 18.51
C ALA A 447 -30.84 17.82 19.52
N ALA A 448 -30.91 17.24 20.71
CA ALA A 448 -31.59 17.88 21.84
C ALA A 448 -30.76 19.09 22.31
N GLY A 449 -31.35 20.28 22.35
CA GLY A 449 -30.70 21.52 22.76
C GLY A 449 -30.16 22.37 21.60
N GLU A 450 -29.68 23.58 21.93
CA GLU A 450 -29.14 24.54 20.95
C GLU A 450 -27.76 24.09 20.46
N ILE A 451 -27.60 23.95 19.14
CA ILE A 451 -26.32 23.67 18.48
C ILE A 451 -25.64 25.00 18.21
N ALA A 452 -24.48 25.24 18.83
CA ALA A 452 -23.73 26.48 18.68
C ALA A 452 -22.74 26.43 17.51
N VAL A 453 -22.20 25.25 17.18
CA VAL A 453 -21.14 25.07 16.19
C VAL A 453 -21.25 23.72 15.47
N VAL A 454 -20.84 23.69 14.20
CA VAL A 454 -20.80 22.47 13.36
C VAL A 454 -19.58 22.49 12.45
N VAL A 455 -18.96 21.33 12.23
CA VAL A 455 -17.90 21.11 11.24
C VAL A 455 -18.04 19.74 10.60
N CYS A 456 -17.67 19.61 9.33
CA CYS A 456 -17.67 18.35 8.59
C CYS A 456 -16.26 17.74 8.53
N GLY A 457 -16.19 16.42 8.45
CA GLY A 457 -14.95 15.66 8.27
C GLY A 457 -15.22 14.31 7.59
N THR A 458 -14.18 13.51 7.46
CA THR A 458 -14.24 12.15 6.89
C THR A 458 -13.46 11.19 7.77
N LEU A 459 -14.01 10.01 8.02
CA LEU A 459 -13.30 8.90 8.67
C LEU A 459 -12.35 8.18 7.68
N PRO A 460 -11.44 7.31 8.15
CA PRO A 460 -10.45 6.63 7.28
C PRO A 460 -11.07 5.68 6.27
N ASP A 461 -12.26 5.16 6.56
CA ASP A 461 -13.09 4.35 5.65
C ASP A 461 -13.86 5.20 4.62
N TRP A 462 -13.55 6.50 4.55
CA TRP A 462 -14.23 7.52 3.75
C TRP A 462 -15.67 7.81 4.16
N THR A 463 -16.10 7.35 5.35
CA THR A 463 -17.41 7.71 5.87
C THR A 463 -17.46 9.22 6.17
N PRO A 464 -18.33 9.99 5.51
CA PRO A 464 -18.50 11.42 5.81
C PRO A 464 -19.17 11.58 7.17
N ILE A 465 -18.65 12.50 7.99
CA ILE A 465 -19.14 12.77 9.34
C ILE A 465 -19.35 14.26 9.59
N ALA A 466 -20.21 14.57 10.56
CA ALA A 466 -20.33 15.90 11.13
C ALA A 466 -20.12 15.86 12.64
N VAL A 467 -19.41 16.87 13.17
CA VAL A 467 -19.19 17.09 14.59
C VAL A 467 -19.93 18.36 14.99
N THR A 468 -20.80 18.26 15.98
CA THR A 468 -21.59 19.39 16.49
C THR A 468 -21.29 19.65 17.96
N GLY A 469 -21.20 20.92 18.34
CA GLY A 469 -21.05 21.35 19.73
C GLY A 469 -22.31 22.02 20.24
N GLY A 470 -22.80 21.58 21.40
CA GLY A 470 -24.02 22.10 22.04
C GLY A 470 -23.74 23.16 23.11
N ALA A 471 -24.74 24.01 23.36
CA ALA A 471 -24.75 24.94 24.49
C ALA A 471 -24.74 24.22 25.86
N ASP A 472 -25.14 22.94 25.88
CA ASP A 472 -25.08 22.02 27.03
C ASP A 472 -23.67 21.48 27.33
N GLY A 473 -22.65 21.91 26.56
CA GLY A 473 -21.27 21.47 26.74
C GLY A 473 -20.97 20.08 26.18
N THR A 474 -21.89 19.49 25.43
CA THR A 474 -21.69 18.19 24.77
C THR A 474 -21.24 18.32 23.32
N VAL A 475 -20.48 17.34 22.86
CA VAL A 475 -20.09 17.16 21.47
C VAL A 475 -20.81 15.93 20.93
N ARG A 476 -21.38 16.03 19.73
CA ARG A 476 -22.09 14.93 19.08
C ARG A 476 -21.46 14.65 17.73
N LEU A 477 -21.25 13.36 17.45
CA LEU A 477 -20.79 12.87 16.16
C LEU A 477 -21.94 12.27 15.38
N TRP A 478 -21.98 12.60 14.10
CA TRP A 478 -23.03 12.16 13.19
C TRP A 478 -22.38 11.47 12.02
N ASN A 479 -22.85 10.26 11.73
CA ASN A 479 -22.55 9.59 10.49
C ASN A 479 -23.45 10.22 9.43
N LEU A 480 -22.85 11.00 8.53
CA LEU A 480 -23.62 11.58 7.45
C LEU A 480 -24.11 10.47 6.53
N ALA A 481 -23.34 9.37 6.37
CA ALA A 481 -23.64 8.25 5.50
C ALA A 481 -25.01 7.60 5.70
N ASN A 482 -25.37 7.35 6.96
CA ASN A 482 -26.62 6.70 7.34
C ASN A 482 -27.57 7.63 8.14
N GLN A 483 -27.21 8.91 8.31
CA GLN A 483 -27.97 9.94 9.04
C GLN A 483 -28.19 9.65 10.53
N ALA A 484 -27.34 8.84 11.15
CA ALA A 484 -27.48 8.45 12.56
C ALA A 484 -26.38 9.06 13.44
N PRO A 485 -26.63 9.28 14.74
CA PRO A 485 -25.56 9.55 15.69
C PRO A 485 -24.60 8.35 15.72
N LEU A 486 -23.29 8.63 15.71
CA LEU A 486 -22.27 7.59 15.85
C LEU A 486 -22.13 7.11 17.30
N SER A 487 -22.45 7.99 18.26
CA SER A 487 -22.45 7.76 19.71
C SER A 487 -23.49 8.63 20.41
N ASP A 488 -23.71 8.30 21.68
CA ASP A 488 -24.36 9.19 22.63
C ASP A 488 -23.60 10.52 22.77
N PRO A 489 -24.27 11.63 23.16
CA PRO A 489 -23.62 12.91 23.36
C PRO A 489 -22.42 12.83 24.30
N LEU A 490 -21.25 13.24 23.81
CA LEU A 490 -19.99 13.17 24.54
C LEU A 490 -19.82 14.39 25.45
N PRO A 491 -19.63 14.23 26.78
CA PRO A 491 -19.47 15.36 27.69
C PRO A 491 -18.11 16.01 27.52
N ALA A 492 -18.07 17.14 26.81
CA ALA A 492 -16.83 17.78 26.40
C ALA A 492 -16.37 18.89 27.33
N HIS A 493 -17.29 19.74 27.77
CA HIS A 493 -17.02 20.91 28.59
C HIS A 493 -18.12 21.07 29.67
N PRO A 494 -17.82 21.69 30.83
CA PRO A 494 -18.82 22.03 31.83
C PRO A 494 -19.68 23.26 31.46
N GLY A 495 -19.40 23.89 30.32
CA GLY A 495 -20.20 24.95 29.70
C GLY A 495 -20.24 24.78 28.18
N GLY A 496 -20.96 25.65 27.48
CA GLY A 496 -21.21 25.52 26.03
C GLY A 496 -19.94 25.37 25.19
N VAL A 497 -20.02 24.53 24.16
CA VAL A 497 -18.94 24.35 23.17
C VAL A 497 -18.96 25.54 22.21
N THR A 498 -17.91 26.36 22.23
CA THR A 498 -17.84 27.61 21.47
C THR A 498 -17.07 27.49 20.16
N ALA A 499 -16.27 26.43 19.98
CA ALA A 499 -15.52 26.18 18.77
C ALA A 499 -15.32 24.68 18.54
N VAL A 500 -15.40 24.24 17.29
CA VAL A 500 -15.01 22.88 16.87
C VAL A 500 -14.23 23.01 15.56
N ALA A 501 -13.10 22.30 15.48
CA ALA A 501 -12.35 22.15 14.23
C ALA A 501 -12.06 20.67 14.01
N CYS A 502 -12.35 20.17 12.81
CA CYS A 502 -11.86 18.87 12.38
C CYS A 502 -10.49 19.03 11.74
N ALA A 503 -9.60 18.10 12.04
CA ALA A 503 -8.37 17.94 11.32
C ALA A 503 -8.16 16.47 11.05
N THR A 504 -7.57 16.16 9.92
CA THR A 504 -7.02 14.84 9.69
C THR A 504 -5.55 14.94 10.08
N LEU A 505 -5.16 14.18 11.10
CA LEU A 505 -3.75 14.07 11.45
C LEU A 505 -2.98 13.43 10.28
N PRO A 506 -1.65 13.61 10.21
CA PRO A 506 -0.84 13.07 9.11
C PRO A 506 -0.93 11.54 8.93
N ASP A 507 -1.36 10.82 9.96
CA ASP A 507 -1.65 9.37 10.03
C ASP A 507 -3.05 9.00 9.50
N ARG A 508 -3.78 9.97 8.94
CA ARG A 508 -5.19 9.88 8.53
C ARG A 508 -6.19 9.69 9.66
N THR A 509 -5.76 9.75 10.92
CA THR A 509 -6.67 9.73 12.07
C THR A 509 -7.50 11.01 12.05
N PRO A 510 -8.82 10.90 11.93
CA PRO A 510 -9.70 12.06 12.00
C PRO A 510 -9.78 12.49 13.47
N ILE A 511 -9.42 13.73 13.74
CA ILE A 511 -9.55 14.34 15.07
C ILE A 511 -10.49 15.53 15.04
N ALA A 512 -11.12 15.79 16.18
CA ALA A 512 -11.72 17.09 16.45
C ALA A 512 -11.05 17.76 17.62
N VAL A 513 -10.94 19.09 17.53
CA VAL A 513 -10.53 19.96 18.62
C VAL A 513 -11.74 20.78 19.01
N THR A 514 -12.14 20.72 20.28
CA THR A 514 -13.26 21.50 20.80
C THR A 514 -12.79 22.50 21.83
N GLY A 515 -13.26 23.74 21.72
CA GLY A 515 -13.06 24.78 22.73
C GLY A 515 -14.36 25.05 23.46
N GLY A 516 -14.30 25.15 24.78
CA GLY A 516 -15.45 25.45 25.63
C GLY A 516 -15.43 26.86 26.21
N ALA A 517 -16.59 27.33 26.64
CA ALA A 517 -16.73 28.57 27.41
C ALA A 517 -15.98 28.53 28.76
N ASP A 518 -15.55 27.34 29.19
CA ASP A 518 -14.66 27.11 30.34
C ASP A 518 -13.21 27.54 30.08
N GLY A 519 -12.88 27.99 28.86
CA GLY A 519 -11.52 28.38 28.47
C GLY A 519 -10.59 27.18 28.29
N ALA A 520 -11.14 25.96 28.24
CA ALA A 520 -10.39 24.74 27.98
C ALA A 520 -10.59 24.26 26.54
N VAL A 521 -9.64 23.45 26.08
CA VAL A 521 -9.66 22.76 24.80
C VAL A 521 -9.56 21.26 25.04
N GLN A 522 -10.38 20.49 24.34
CA GLN A 522 -10.39 19.04 24.37
C GLN A 522 -10.16 18.49 22.97
N LEU A 523 -9.28 17.50 22.85
CA LEU A 523 -9.08 16.76 21.61
C LEU A 523 -9.90 15.48 21.63
N TRP A 524 -10.36 15.05 20.46
CA TRP A 524 -11.19 13.88 20.25
C TRP A 524 -10.64 13.06 19.10
N ASN A 525 -10.63 11.74 19.27
CA ASN A 525 -10.49 10.81 18.18
C ASN A 525 -11.90 10.56 17.60
N LEU A 526 -12.11 10.89 16.32
CA LEU A 526 -13.43 10.78 15.69
C LEU A 526 -13.77 9.36 15.25
N GLU A 527 -12.77 8.51 15.04
CA GLU A 527 -12.96 7.10 14.67
C GLU A 527 -13.41 6.27 15.88
N HIS A 528 -12.71 6.42 17.00
CA HIS A 528 -13.00 5.70 18.25
C HIS A 528 -13.96 6.45 19.18
N GLN A 529 -14.27 7.71 18.87
CA GLN A 529 -15.26 8.53 19.57
C GLN A 529 -14.91 8.77 21.06
N ILE A 530 -13.62 8.90 21.34
CA ILE A 530 -13.07 9.07 22.68
C ILE A 530 -12.23 10.35 22.79
N PRO A 531 -12.18 10.99 23.97
CA PRO A 531 -11.28 12.12 24.21
C PRO A 531 -9.82 11.66 24.18
N ILE A 532 -8.97 12.46 23.54
CA ILE A 532 -7.52 12.28 23.52
C ILE A 532 -6.92 13.15 24.62
N GLY A 533 -6.44 12.50 25.68
CA GLY A 533 -5.80 13.17 26.81
C GLY A 533 -6.76 14.02 27.67
N ASP A 534 -6.18 14.67 28.67
CA ASP A 534 -6.92 15.54 29.59
C ASP A 534 -7.27 16.89 28.96
N ARG A 535 -8.33 17.53 29.47
CA ARG A 535 -8.72 18.89 29.07
C ARG A 535 -7.57 19.87 29.31
N LEU A 536 -7.18 20.59 28.26
CA LEU A 536 -6.08 21.55 28.31
C LEU A 536 -6.63 22.96 28.55
N PRO A 537 -6.18 23.69 29.58
CA PRO A 537 -6.53 25.09 29.73
C PRO A 537 -5.86 25.91 28.62
N ALA A 538 -6.64 26.51 27.73
CA ALA A 538 -6.10 27.38 26.68
C ALA A 538 -5.64 28.73 27.22
N HIS A 539 -6.18 29.15 28.38
CA HIS A 539 -5.80 30.37 29.07
C HIS A 539 -5.63 30.12 30.58
N PRO A 540 -4.39 30.10 31.12
CA PRO A 540 -4.22 30.28 32.55
C PRO A 540 -4.61 31.70 32.92
N ALA A 541 -5.38 31.88 33.99
CA ALA A 541 -5.68 33.20 34.53
C ALA A 541 -4.36 33.95 34.82
N GLY A 542 -3.98 34.88 33.93
CA GLY A 542 -2.92 35.85 34.17
C GLY A 542 -1.55 35.64 33.49
N SER A 543 -1.46 35.31 32.19
CA SER A 543 -0.18 35.47 31.47
C SER A 543 -0.31 36.25 30.14
N GLN A 544 0.77 36.98 29.84
CA GLN A 544 0.81 38.24 29.10
C GLN A 544 0.46 38.16 27.61
N ARG A 545 -0.06 39.29 27.08
CA ARG A 545 -0.21 39.57 25.64
C ARG A 545 1.05 39.16 24.86
N TRP A 546 0.91 38.19 23.97
CA TRP A 546 1.89 37.94 22.92
C TRP A 546 1.88 39.10 21.93
N HIS A 547 2.74 40.10 22.15
CA HIS A 547 3.07 41.07 21.12
C HIS A 547 4.03 40.42 20.12
N ALA A 548 3.49 39.86 19.04
CA ALA A 548 4.30 39.50 17.87
C ALA A 548 4.84 40.79 17.24
N ARG A 549 6.13 41.10 17.47
CA ARG A 549 6.85 42.13 16.70
C ARG A 549 7.03 41.62 15.27
N HIS A 550 6.12 41.96 14.37
CA HIS A 550 6.34 41.82 12.94
C HIS A 550 7.39 42.84 12.48
N ARG A 551 8.58 42.36 12.10
CA ARG A 551 9.52 43.13 11.26
C ARG A 551 8.95 43.12 9.84
N ARG A 552 8.31 44.21 9.41
CA ARG A 552 7.92 44.39 8.00
C ARG A 552 9.18 44.58 7.17
N ILE A 553 9.48 43.62 6.30
CA ILE A 553 10.42 43.80 5.20
C ILE A 553 9.64 44.50 4.08
N GLY A 554 10.10 45.68 3.65
CA GLY A 554 9.61 46.37 2.45
C GLY A 554 8.88 47.69 2.72
N GLN A 555 9.62 48.73 3.12
CA GLN A 555 9.36 50.12 2.71
C GLN A 555 10.70 50.84 2.51
N PRO A 556 10.84 51.72 1.51
CA PRO A 556 12.06 52.49 1.30
C PRO A 556 12.18 53.60 2.36
N SER A 557 13.40 53.84 2.84
CA SER A 557 13.74 54.86 3.84
C SER A 557 13.28 56.27 3.44
N PRO A 558 12.65 57.04 4.36
CA PRO A 558 12.62 58.48 4.24
C PRO A 558 13.98 59.06 4.63
N ALA A 559 14.42 60.05 3.86
CA ALA A 559 15.70 60.75 4.00
C ALA A 559 15.92 61.36 5.40
N ALA A 560 17.18 61.34 5.84
CA ALA A 560 17.62 61.91 7.10
C ALA A 560 17.50 63.44 7.13
N PRO A 561 17.14 64.06 8.28
CA PRO A 561 17.28 65.50 8.45
C PRO A 561 18.75 65.88 8.61
N THR A 562 19.17 66.83 7.79
CA THR A 562 20.48 67.48 7.85
C THR A 562 20.62 68.31 9.14
N ALA A 563 21.75 68.16 9.82
CA ALA A 563 22.23 69.08 10.85
C ALA A 563 23.48 69.82 10.35
N PRO A 564 23.73 71.07 10.80
CA PRO A 564 24.52 72.04 10.06
C PRO A 564 26.02 71.95 10.41
N CYS A 565 26.86 72.08 9.39
CA CYS A 565 28.26 72.51 9.55
C CYS A 565 28.43 73.83 8.80
N GLY A 566 28.58 74.93 9.55
CA GLY A 566 29.00 76.22 9.01
C GLY A 566 30.50 76.41 9.22
N CYS A 567 31.16 76.96 8.18
CA CYS A 567 32.46 77.64 8.06
C CYS A 567 33.06 77.18 6.72
N GLY A 568 33.46 78.01 5.76
CA GLY A 568 33.66 79.45 5.71
C GLY A 568 34.74 79.69 4.64
N THR A 569 34.41 80.51 3.65
CA THR A 569 35.21 81.39 2.74
C THR A 569 34.57 81.40 1.37
#